data_AF-A0A959CUF2-F1
#
_entry.id   AF-A0A959CUF2-F1
#
_cell.length_a   1.000
_cell.length_b   1.000
_cell.length_c   1.000
_cell.angle_alpha   90.00
_cell.angle_beta   90.00
_cell.angle_gamma   90.00
#
_symmetry.space_group_name_H-M   'P 1'
#
loop_
_entity.id
_entity.type
_entity.pdbx_description
1 polymer ?
#
loop_
_entity_poly.entity_id
_entity_poly.type
_entity_poly.pdbx_seq_one_letter_code
_entity_poly.pdbx_strand_id
1 'polypeptide(L)'
;MKKELIAFVGLIVLTTASLRAQNCNETLDAGAGATVCQPGETVPLNGSFSGATPLSVNWAPATGIADAGSLQTTATVAATTTYTLTVRSVASQNLIFNGDFSAGDNGFDSDYIYGTGGPVGLLTQEGQYAIDNNPGDTHNQFA
;
A
#
# COMPACT_ATOMS: atom_id res chain seq x y z
N MET A 1 11.80 -50.53 -37.61
CA MET A 1 12.29 -49.16 -37.42
C MET A 1 11.58 -48.58 -36.19
N LYS A 2 12.25 -48.56 -35.03
CA LYS A 2 11.71 -47.96 -33.80
C LYS A 2 11.81 -46.44 -33.92
N LYS A 3 10.71 -45.71 -33.71
CA LYS A 3 10.68 -44.25 -33.63
C LYS A 3 10.41 -43.87 -32.18
N GLU A 4 11.44 -43.44 -31.48
CA GLU A 4 11.34 -42.89 -30.13
C GLU A 4 10.92 -41.42 -30.24
N LEU A 5 9.83 -41.04 -29.57
CA LEU A 5 9.34 -39.66 -29.49
C LEU A 5 9.87 -39.06 -28.18
N ILE A 6 10.89 -38.20 -28.26
CA ILE A 6 11.40 -37.45 -27.11
C ILE A 6 10.50 -36.24 -26.90
N ALA A 7 9.61 -36.30 -25.92
CA ALA A 7 8.82 -35.16 -25.50
C ALA A 7 9.65 -34.28 -24.55
N PHE A 8 10.07 -33.11 -25.03
CA PHE A 8 10.63 -32.06 -24.16
C PHE A 8 9.50 -31.42 -23.35
N VAL A 9 9.39 -31.77 -22.07
CA VAL A 9 8.56 -31.01 -21.12
C VAL A 9 9.36 -29.78 -20.71
N GLY A 10 9.17 -28.67 -21.44
CA GLY A 10 9.64 -27.36 -21.02
C GLY A 10 8.78 -26.84 -19.89
N LEU A 11 9.27 -26.94 -18.64
CA LEU A 11 8.67 -26.29 -17.50
C LEU A 11 8.85 -24.77 -17.64
N ILE A 12 7.88 -24.10 -18.25
CA ILE A 12 7.78 -22.64 -18.20
C ILE A 12 7.22 -22.31 -16.81
N VAL A 13 8.12 -21.99 -15.87
CA VAL A 13 7.74 -21.38 -14.60
C VAL A 13 7.31 -19.95 -14.91
N LEU A 14 6.01 -19.76 -15.15
CA LEU A 14 5.42 -18.44 -15.27
C LEU A 14 5.33 -17.84 -13.85
N THR A 15 6.40 -17.18 -13.41
CA THR A 15 6.35 -16.40 -12.17
C THR A 15 5.38 -15.25 -12.40
N THR A 16 4.24 -15.28 -11.71
CA THR A 16 3.32 -14.14 -11.69
C THR A 16 3.98 -13.02 -10.91
N ALA A 17 4.81 -12.21 -11.59
CA ALA A 17 5.27 -10.95 -11.04
C ALA A 17 4.03 -10.08 -10.84
N SER A 18 3.57 -9.98 -9.60
CA SER A 18 2.51 -9.06 -9.25
C SER A 18 3.07 -7.65 -9.34
N LEU A 19 2.80 -6.94 -10.43
CA LEU A 19 3.03 -5.51 -10.53
C LEU A 19 2.05 -4.82 -9.58
N ARG A 20 2.42 -4.70 -8.31
CA ARG A 20 1.70 -3.88 -7.35
C ARG A 20 2.24 -2.48 -7.48
N ALA A 21 1.42 -1.54 -7.99
CA ALA A 21 1.80 -0.15 -8.23
C ALA A 21 2.42 0.55 -7.00
N GLN A 22 2.20 0.02 -5.79
CA GLN A 22 2.66 0.57 -4.52
C GLN A 22 3.42 -0.44 -3.64
N ASN A 23 3.69 -1.66 -4.14
CA ASN A 23 4.24 -2.79 -3.38
C ASN A 23 3.66 -2.96 -1.96
N CYS A 24 2.39 -2.59 -1.78
CA CYS A 24 1.61 -2.78 -0.58
C CYS A 24 1.56 -4.27 -0.27
N ASN A 25 2.41 -4.75 0.64
CA ASN A 25 2.41 -6.12 1.16
C ASN A 25 1.23 -6.34 2.12
N GLU A 26 0.08 -5.81 1.74
CA GLU A 26 -1.16 -5.91 2.49
C GLU A 26 -2.00 -7.03 1.89
N THR A 27 -2.60 -7.83 2.76
CA THR A 27 -3.49 -8.93 2.37
C THR A 27 -4.81 -8.79 3.11
N LEU A 28 -5.91 -8.99 2.40
CA LEU A 28 -7.26 -8.99 2.94
C LEU A 28 -7.91 -10.31 2.56
N ASP A 29 -8.43 -11.01 3.55
CA ASP A 29 -9.18 -12.23 3.38
C ASP A 29 -10.52 -12.09 4.13
N ALA A 30 -11.63 -12.35 3.44
CA ALA A 30 -12.95 -12.35 4.05
C ALA A 30 -13.24 -13.64 4.84
N GLY A 31 -12.33 -14.61 4.79
CA GLY A 31 -12.50 -15.95 5.33
C GLY A 31 -13.25 -16.87 4.38
N ALA A 32 -13.29 -18.15 4.73
CA ALA A 32 -14.03 -19.15 3.97
C ALA A 32 -15.55 -18.89 4.06
N GLY A 33 -16.26 -19.13 2.96
CA GLY A 33 -17.72 -19.10 2.96
C GLY A 33 -18.31 -20.18 3.88
N ALA A 34 -19.46 -19.89 4.48
CA ALA A 34 -20.21 -20.82 5.31
C ALA A 34 -21.45 -21.33 4.58
N THR A 35 -21.80 -22.61 4.81
CA THR A 35 -23.07 -23.18 4.35
C THR A 35 -24.06 -23.16 5.51
N VAL A 36 -25.26 -22.65 5.26
CA VAL A 36 -26.36 -22.57 6.24
C VAL A 36 -27.38 -23.65 5.91
N CYS A 37 -27.80 -24.41 6.91
CA CYS A 37 -28.76 -25.51 6.73
C CYS A 37 -30.21 -25.07 6.99
N GLN A 38 -30.42 -24.04 7.82
CA GLN A 38 -31.74 -23.50 8.12
C GLN A 38 -31.76 -21.96 8.04
N PRO A 39 -32.83 -21.36 7.50
CA PRO A 39 -33.00 -19.91 7.53
C PRO A 39 -32.89 -19.35 8.96
N GLY A 40 -32.07 -18.31 9.13
CA GLY A 40 -31.87 -17.64 10.42
C GLY A 40 -30.76 -18.25 11.28
N GLU A 41 -29.94 -19.14 10.73
CA GLU A 41 -28.73 -19.61 11.38
C GLU A 41 -27.67 -18.49 11.41
N THR A 42 -26.89 -18.46 12.50
CA THR A 42 -25.78 -17.53 12.67
C THR A 42 -24.48 -18.19 12.27
N VAL A 43 -23.77 -17.58 11.32
CA VAL A 43 -22.46 -18.04 10.84
C VAL A 43 -21.37 -17.03 11.18
N PRO A 44 -20.13 -17.49 11.44
CA PRO A 44 -19.01 -16.59 11.64
C PRO A 44 -18.55 -15.96 10.32
N LEU A 45 -18.21 -14.67 10.37
CA LEU A 45 -17.48 -13.96 9.33
C LEU A 45 -16.08 -13.66 9.88
N ASN A 46 -15.11 -14.49 9.47
CA ASN A 46 -13.76 -14.49 10.02
C ASN A 46 -12.79 -13.72 9.11
N GLY A 47 -13.05 -12.43 8.90
CA GLY A 47 -12.19 -11.58 8.09
C GLY A 47 -10.82 -11.36 8.72
N SER A 48 -9.75 -11.43 7.93
CA SER A 48 -8.39 -11.13 8.39
C SER A 48 -7.73 -10.11 7.48
N PHE A 49 -6.93 -9.24 8.08
CA PHE A 49 -6.17 -8.22 7.38
C PHE A 49 -4.73 -8.22 7.89
N SER A 50 -3.78 -8.28 6.97
CA SER A 50 -2.36 -8.08 7.25
C SER A 50 -1.91 -6.81 6.54
N GLY A 51 -1.32 -5.87 7.26
CA GLY A 51 -0.97 -4.56 6.76
C GLY A 51 -0.79 -3.57 7.90
N ALA A 52 -0.76 -2.27 7.59
CA ALA A 52 -0.79 -1.22 8.61
C ALA A 52 -2.12 -1.28 9.37
N THR A 53 -2.21 -0.60 10.51
CA THR A 53 -3.46 -0.54 11.28
C THR A 53 -4.63 -0.05 10.41
N PRO A 54 -5.76 -0.80 10.33
CA PRO A 54 -6.95 -0.35 9.65
C PRO A 54 -7.48 0.97 10.21
N LEU A 55 -7.80 1.91 9.31
CA LEU A 55 -8.56 3.12 9.59
C LEU A 55 -10.06 2.82 9.68
N SER A 56 -10.53 1.88 8.88
CA SER A 56 -11.92 1.44 8.88
C SER A 56 -12.07 0.02 8.38
N VAL A 57 -13.04 -0.70 8.94
CA VAL A 57 -13.49 -2.02 8.50
C VAL A 57 -14.98 -1.91 8.24
N ASN A 58 -15.46 -2.50 7.15
CA ASN A 58 -16.87 -2.48 6.81
C ASN A 58 -17.30 -3.76 6.08
N TRP A 59 -18.26 -4.46 6.65
CA TRP A 59 -18.98 -5.53 5.98
C TRP A 59 -20.28 -4.99 5.33
N ALA A 60 -20.52 -5.36 4.08
CA ALA A 60 -21.74 -5.00 3.36
C ALA A 60 -22.35 -6.22 2.63
N PRO A 61 -23.68 -6.43 2.66
CA PRO A 61 -24.67 -5.62 3.39
C PRO A 61 -24.56 -5.83 4.91
N ALA A 62 -24.94 -4.82 5.72
CA ALA A 62 -24.91 -4.93 7.19
C ALA A 62 -26.07 -5.77 7.77
N THR A 63 -27.01 -6.19 6.93
CA THR A 63 -28.20 -6.94 7.35
C THR A 63 -27.83 -8.27 7.99
N GLY A 64 -28.29 -8.47 9.21
CA GLY A 64 -28.03 -9.69 9.99
C GLY A 64 -26.62 -9.77 10.58
N ILE A 65 -25.74 -8.79 10.33
CA ILE A 65 -24.40 -8.77 10.93
C ILE A 65 -24.46 -8.16 12.33
N ALA A 66 -23.82 -8.80 13.31
CA ALA A 66 -23.78 -8.31 14.69
C ALA A 66 -22.98 -7.00 14.83
N ASP A 67 -21.79 -6.95 14.21
CA ASP A 67 -20.95 -5.75 14.12
C ASP A 67 -20.28 -5.70 12.75
N ALA A 68 -20.75 -4.80 11.88
CA ALA A 68 -20.20 -4.61 10.54
C ALA A 68 -18.84 -3.88 10.54
N GLY A 69 -18.45 -3.27 11.66
CA GLY A 69 -17.18 -2.57 11.86
C GLY A 69 -16.04 -3.45 12.38
N SER A 70 -16.30 -4.73 12.64
CA SER A 70 -15.30 -5.69 13.12
C SER A 70 -14.84 -6.65 12.02
N LEU A 71 -13.54 -6.97 12.00
CA LEU A 71 -12.97 -8.00 11.13
C LEU A 71 -13.55 -9.39 11.44
N GLN A 72 -13.73 -9.68 12.73
CA GLN A 72 -14.28 -10.94 13.24
C GLN A 72 -15.67 -10.64 13.80
N THR A 73 -16.70 -11.15 13.13
CA THR A 73 -18.10 -10.88 13.48
C THR A 73 -18.97 -12.09 13.15
N THR A 74 -20.27 -11.98 13.35
CA THR A 74 -21.23 -13.03 12.98
C THR A 74 -22.34 -12.44 12.12
N ALA A 75 -22.93 -13.29 11.27
CA ALA A 75 -24.05 -12.93 10.43
C ALA A 75 -25.19 -13.96 10.58
N THR A 76 -26.40 -13.48 10.85
CA THR A 76 -27.62 -14.27 10.83
C THR A 76 -28.24 -14.20 9.43
N VAL A 77 -28.31 -15.34 8.73
CA VAL A 77 -28.65 -15.40 7.31
C VAL A 77 -29.92 -16.21 7.08
N ALA A 78 -30.95 -15.60 6.49
CA ALA A 78 -32.22 -16.26 6.17
C ALA A 78 -32.27 -16.84 4.74
N ALA A 79 -31.40 -16.35 3.86
CA ALA A 79 -31.23 -16.80 2.48
C ALA A 79 -29.75 -16.69 2.09
N THR A 80 -29.38 -17.21 0.92
CA THR A 80 -28.03 -17.06 0.38
C THR A 80 -27.69 -15.58 0.22
N THR A 81 -26.76 -15.09 1.03
CA THR A 81 -26.31 -13.70 1.02
C THR A 81 -24.81 -13.65 0.78
N THR A 82 -24.38 -12.76 -0.10
CA THR A 82 -22.95 -12.46 -0.30
C THR A 82 -22.58 -11.24 0.54
N TYR A 83 -21.66 -11.43 1.47
CA TYR A 83 -21.06 -10.35 2.25
C TYR A 83 -19.71 -9.95 1.66
N THR A 84 -19.46 -8.65 1.57
CA THR A 84 -18.22 -8.06 1.08
C THR A 84 -17.52 -7.36 2.24
N LEU A 85 -16.25 -7.72 2.47
CA LEU A 85 -15.38 -7.04 3.44
C LEU A 85 -14.58 -5.95 2.73
N THR A 86 -14.68 -4.71 3.23
CA THR A 86 -13.84 -3.60 2.81
C THR A 86 -13.01 -3.13 4.00
N VAL A 87 -11.70 -3.00 3.80
CA VAL A 87 -10.77 -2.41 4.78
C VAL A 87 -10.09 -1.22 4.14
N ARG A 88 -9.95 -0.13 4.90
CA ARG A 88 -9.10 1.01 4.55
C ARG A 88 -7.99 1.10 5.57
N SER A 89 -6.76 1.26 5.11
CA SER A 89 -5.57 1.49 5.94
C SER A 89 -4.66 2.51 5.25
N VAL A 90 -3.71 3.06 6.01
CA VAL A 90 -2.54 3.69 5.38
C VAL A 90 -1.63 2.61 4.82
N ALA A 91 -0.86 2.91 3.78
CA ALA A 91 0.16 1.99 3.31
C ALA A 91 1.23 1.81 4.40
N SER A 92 1.72 0.59 4.61
CA SER A 92 2.80 0.34 5.59
C SER A 92 4.14 0.95 5.19
N GLN A 93 4.30 1.32 3.91
CA GLN A 93 5.53 1.87 3.36
C GLN A 93 5.34 3.35 3.04
N ASN A 94 6.29 4.18 3.49
CA ASN A 94 6.40 5.54 3.02
C ASN A 94 6.97 5.52 1.59
N LEU A 95 6.15 5.93 0.62
CA LEU A 95 6.56 6.03 -0.77
C LEU A 95 7.23 7.37 -1.10
N ILE A 96 7.16 8.34 -0.18
CA ILE A 96 7.81 9.63 -0.33
C ILE A 96 9.27 9.49 0.12
N PHE A 97 10.17 9.37 -0.86
CA PHE A 97 11.60 9.39 -0.60
C PHE A 97 12.03 10.82 -0.21
N ASN A 98 12.84 10.94 0.84
CA ASN A 98 13.34 12.21 1.40
C ASN A 98 12.26 13.29 1.62
N GLY A 99 11.05 12.90 2.05
CA GLY A 99 9.93 13.83 2.22
C GLY A 99 10.11 14.89 3.31
N ASP A 100 11.08 14.71 4.20
CA ASP A 100 11.47 15.67 5.24
C ASP A 100 12.73 16.48 4.89
N PHE A 101 13.29 16.26 3.69
CA PHE A 101 14.52 16.89 3.19
C PHE A 101 15.79 16.61 4.01
N SER A 102 15.78 15.66 4.95
CA SER A 102 16.92 15.34 5.82
C SER A 102 18.11 14.72 5.09
N ALA A 103 17.89 14.13 3.91
CA ALA A 103 18.94 13.63 3.04
C ALA A 103 19.52 14.71 2.09
N GLY A 104 19.18 15.98 2.30
CA GLY A 104 19.64 17.09 1.46
C GLY A 104 19.13 16.96 0.02
N ASP A 105 20.01 17.19 -0.94
CA ASP A 105 19.70 17.17 -2.37
C ASP A 105 19.56 15.77 -2.97
N ASN A 106 18.62 14.99 -2.44
CA ASN A 106 18.33 13.65 -2.92
C ASN A 106 16.82 13.48 -3.06
N GLY A 107 16.37 12.84 -4.15
CA GLY A 107 15.01 12.32 -4.23
C GLY A 107 13.95 13.21 -4.84
N PHE A 108 14.34 14.30 -5.49
CA PHE A 108 13.46 15.14 -6.29
C PHE A 108 14.25 15.71 -7.47
N ASP A 109 13.53 16.05 -8.53
CA ASP A 109 14.08 16.76 -9.69
C ASP A 109 13.71 18.24 -9.59
N SER A 110 14.60 19.10 -10.05
CA SER A 110 14.40 20.55 -10.08
C SER A 110 14.88 21.12 -11.41
N ASP A 111 14.19 22.14 -11.90
CA ASP A 111 14.66 22.96 -13.02
C ASP A 111 15.84 23.87 -12.61
N TYR A 112 16.01 24.09 -11.30
CA TYR A 112 17.12 24.85 -10.71
C TYR A 112 18.31 23.92 -10.44
N ILE A 113 19.50 24.49 -10.33
CA ILE A 113 20.73 23.75 -10.00
C ILE A 113 20.95 23.79 -8.48
N TYR A 114 21.36 22.69 -7.86
CA TYR A 114 21.71 22.72 -6.44
C TYR A 114 22.88 23.69 -6.19
N GLY A 115 22.79 24.48 -5.13
CA GLY A 115 23.72 25.54 -4.80
C GLY A 115 25.17 25.07 -4.80
N THR A 116 26.00 25.68 -5.65
CA THR A 116 27.41 25.30 -5.83
C THR A 116 28.34 26.00 -4.84
N GLY A 117 27.80 26.87 -3.98
CA GLY A 117 28.59 27.75 -3.12
C GLY A 117 29.11 29.00 -3.83
N GLY A 118 29.78 29.85 -3.07
CA GLY A 118 30.37 31.10 -3.53
C GLY A 118 30.59 32.07 -2.37
N PRO A 119 31.02 33.31 -2.67
CA PRO A 119 31.32 34.33 -1.67
C PRO A 119 30.23 34.62 -0.62
N VAL A 120 28.96 34.32 -0.93
CA VAL A 120 27.82 34.63 -0.05
C VAL A 120 27.05 33.41 0.44
N GLY A 121 27.47 32.19 0.08
CA GLY A 121 26.80 30.95 0.48
C GLY A 121 26.43 30.05 -0.70
N LEU A 122 25.66 28.98 -0.44
CA LEU A 122 25.21 28.02 -1.44
C LEU A 122 24.46 28.67 -2.62
N LEU A 123 23.68 29.72 -2.34
CA LEU A 123 22.82 30.42 -3.30
C LEU A 123 23.47 31.69 -3.87
N THR A 124 24.77 31.66 -4.15
CA THR A 124 25.48 32.86 -4.65
C THR A 124 25.05 33.25 -6.07
N GLN A 125 24.64 32.29 -6.90
CA GLN A 125 24.22 32.53 -8.29
C GLN A 125 22.70 32.38 -8.41
N GLU A 126 22.11 33.09 -9.37
CA GLU A 126 20.70 32.91 -9.74
C GLU A 126 20.46 31.54 -10.38
N GLY A 127 19.20 31.07 -10.36
CA GLY A 127 18.87 29.74 -10.89
C GLY A 127 19.31 28.58 -9.97
N GLN A 128 19.57 28.85 -8.69
CA GLN A 128 19.95 27.86 -7.69
C GLN A 128 18.87 27.60 -6.64
N TYR A 129 18.91 26.40 -6.02
CA TYR A 129 18.17 26.07 -4.81
C TYR A 129 19.09 25.39 -3.78
N ALA A 130 18.68 25.40 -2.52
CA ALA A 130 19.39 24.76 -1.43
C ALA A 130 18.40 24.18 -0.43
N ILE A 131 18.84 23.14 0.28
CA ILE A 131 18.11 22.54 1.40
C ILE A 131 18.97 22.74 2.62
N ASP A 132 18.48 23.54 3.56
CA ASP A 132 19.15 23.82 4.82
C ASP A 132 18.10 24.15 5.90
N ASN A 133 18.45 23.98 7.17
CA ASN A 133 17.59 24.35 8.29
C ASN A 133 17.77 25.82 8.73
N ASN A 134 18.77 26.50 8.18
CA ASN A 134 19.08 27.89 8.45
C ASN A 134 19.32 28.67 7.14
N PRO A 135 18.43 29.62 6.77
CA PRO A 135 18.59 30.38 5.54
C PRO A 135 19.90 31.18 5.50
N GLY A 136 20.44 31.60 6.65
CA GLY A 136 21.69 32.34 6.73
C GLY A 136 22.91 31.54 6.25
N ASP A 137 22.88 30.21 6.35
CA ASP A 137 23.94 29.32 5.86
C ASP A 137 23.88 29.15 4.33
N THR A 138 22.70 29.34 3.74
CA THR A 138 22.50 29.29 2.28
C THR A 138 22.84 30.61 1.60
N HIS A 139 22.62 31.74 2.26
CA HIS A 139 22.95 33.07 1.76
C HIS A 139 23.11 34.12 2.88
N ASN A 140 24.35 34.52 3.16
CA ASN A 140 24.71 35.32 4.33
C ASN A 140 24.45 36.84 4.20
N GLN A 141 23.92 37.31 3.07
CA GLN A 141 23.55 38.73 2.86
C GLN A 141 22.04 38.98 2.78
N PHE A 142 21.22 37.94 2.91
CA PHE A 142 19.77 38.13 3.10
C PHE A 142 19.51 38.15 4.60
N ALA A 143 19.38 39.36 5.15
CA ALA A 143 18.93 39.61 6.52
C ALA A 143 17.46 40.03 6.52
#